data_AF-L9KFZ0-F1
#
_entry.id   AF-L9KFZ0-F1
#
_cell.length_a   1.000
_cell.length_b   1.000
_cell.length_c   1.000
_cell.angle_alpha   90.00
_cell.angle_beta   90.00
_cell.angle_gamma   90.00
#
_symmetry.space_group_name_H-M   'P 1'
#
loop_
_entity.id
_entity.type
_entity.pdbx_description
1 polymer ?
#
loop_
_entity_poly.entity_id
_entity_poly.type
_entity_poly.pdbx_seq_one_letter_code
_entity_poly.pdbx_strand_id
1 'polypeptide(L)'
;MEDSPDLLAARKVANHIGSEHHEVLFNSKEGIQVLDEVIFSLETYDITTVCASVEMRIPKTGIEKHLLREMFEDSNLIPKEILWRPKEAFSDGITSVKNSWFKILQEYVEHQVDDAMMAAAAQKFPFNTPKTKEGYSYHQIFEHYYPVRAEWLTHCWIP
;
A
#
# COMPACT_ATOMS: atom_id res chain seq x y z
N MET A 1 0.71 11.57 11.89
CA MET A 1 -0.06 10.32 11.77
C MET A 1 -1.34 10.38 12.60
N GLU A 2 -1.39 11.10 13.73
CA GLU A 2 -2.60 11.24 14.57
C GLU A 2 -3.87 11.75 13.86
N ASP A 3 -3.73 12.60 12.83
CA ASP A 3 -4.85 13.13 12.05
C ASP A 3 -5.08 12.40 10.72
N SER A 4 -4.71 11.11 10.62
CA SER A 4 -4.88 10.41 9.34
C SER A 4 -6.37 10.21 8.99
N PRO A 5 -6.74 10.31 7.70
CA PRO A 5 -8.13 10.11 7.27
C PRO A 5 -8.70 8.75 7.70
N ASP A 6 -7.87 7.70 7.72
CA ASP A 6 -8.30 6.37 8.11
C ASP A 6 -8.53 6.25 9.62
N LEU A 7 -7.72 6.89 10.47
CA LEU A 7 -7.96 6.93 11.91
C LEU A 7 -9.27 7.65 12.24
N LEU A 8 -9.53 8.78 11.58
CA LEU A 8 -10.79 9.51 11.77
C LEU A 8 -12.01 8.70 11.30
N ALA A 9 -11.90 7.98 10.19
CA ALA A 9 -12.95 7.10 9.70
C ALA A 9 -13.18 5.91 10.64
N ALA A 10 -12.11 5.28 11.12
CA ALA A 10 -12.17 4.16 12.07
C ALA A 10 -12.84 4.57 13.39
N ARG A 11 -12.48 5.74 13.93
CA ARG A 11 -13.09 6.30 15.15
C ARG A 11 -14.60 6.54 14.99
N LYS A 12 -15.05 7.02 13.83
CA LYS A 12 -16.48 7.20 13.54
C LYS A 12 -17.23 5.87 13.54
N VAL A 13 -16.68 4.84 12.91
CA VAL A 13 -17.29 3.50 12.89
C VAL A 13 -17.32 2.91 14.30
N ALA A 14 -16.21 2.99 15.04
CA ALA A 14 -16.12 2.50 16.41
C ALA A 14 -17.18 3.12 17.33
N ASN A 15 -17.36 4.44 17.25
CA ASN A 15 -18.39 5.15 17.99
C ASN A 15 -19.81 4.74 17.60
N HIS A 16 -20.04 4.43 16.31
CA HIS A 16 -21.34 3.99 15.81
C HIS A 16 -21.72 2.58 16.30
N ILE A 17 -20.76 1.66 16.32
CA ILE A 17 -20.99 0.26 16.71
C ILE A 17 -20.78 -0.01 18.20
N GLY A 18 -20.20 0.94 18.94
CA GLY A 18 -19.92 0.82 20.37
C GLY A 18 -18.80 -0.15 20.71
N SER A 19 -17.80 -0.30 19.84
CA SER A 19 -16.66 -1.21 20.08
C SER A 19 -15.64 -0.61 21.06
N GLU A 20 -14.96 -1.46 21.83
CA GLU A 20 -13.68 -1.08 22.44
C GLU A 20 -12.64 -0.87 21.34
N HIS A 21 -12.24 0.40 21.12
CA HIS A 21 -11.40 0.79 19.99
C HIS A 21 -9.99 1.16 20.45
N HIS A 22 -8.99 0.56 19.80
CA HIS A 22 -7.59 0.85 20.03
C HIS A 22 -6.98 1.43 18.75
N GLU A 23 -6.42 2.62 18.87
CA GLU A 23 -5.69 3.26 17.78
C GLU A 23 -4.21 2.96 17.92
N VAL A 24 -3.66 2.24 16.94
CA VAL A 24 -2.22 1.99 16.87
C VAL A 24 -1.61 3.10 16.03
N LEU A 25 -0.96 4.04 16.71
CA LEU A 25 -0.14 5.05 16.05
C LEU A 25 1.19 4.41 15.72
N PHE A 26 1.47 4.36 14.43
CA PHE A 26 2.75 3.90 13.92
C PHE A 26 3.56 5.10 13.49
N ASN A 27 4.88 5.08 13.71
CA ASN A 27 5.74 6.17 13.27
C ASN A 27 6.49 5.81 11.96
N SER A 28 6.83 6.82 11.15
CA SER A 28 7.50 6.59 9.86
C SER A 28 8.84 5.86 9.99
N LYS A 29 9.55 6.00 11.11
CA LYS A 29 10.85 5.32 11.33
C LYS A 29 10.67 3.84 11.64
N GLU A 30 9.67 3.49 12.45
CA GLU A 30 9.24 2.10 12.69
C GLU A 30 8.83 1.45 11.37
N GLY A 31 8.16 2.21 10.48
CA GLY A 31 7.82 1.78 9.11
C GLY A 31 8.99 1.33 8.28
N ILE A 32 10.03 2.14 8.28
CA ILE A 32 11.25 1.83 7.54
C ILE A 32 11.98 0.66 8.20
N GLN A 33 11.96 0.57 9.53
CA GLN A 33 12.64 -0.49 10.28
C GLN A 33 12.03 -1.88 10.10
N VAL A 34 10.70 -1.97 9.93
CA VAL A 34 10.00 -3.26 9.76
C VAL A 34 9.85 -3.69 8.31
N LEU A 35 10.25 -2.83 7.35
CA LEU A 35 10.07 -3.09 5.92
C LEU A 35 10.78 -4.38 5.48
N ASP A 36 11.96 -4.65 6.02
CA ASP A 36 12.72 -5.90 5.79
C ASP A 36 11.94 -7.14 6.24
N GLU A 37 11.35 -7.11 7.44
CA GLU A 37 10.59 -8.25 7.99
C GLU A 37 9.28 -8.48 7.25
N VAL A 38 8.62 -7.41 6.81
CA VAL A 38 7.37 -7.46 6.04
C VAL A 38 7.61 -8.08 4.67
N ILE A 39 8.66 -7.65 3.94
CA ILE A 39 9.01 -8.23 2.64
C ILE A 39 9.44 -9.69 2.79
N PHE A 40 10.21 -10.00 3.83
CA PHE A 40 10.56 -11.38 4.17
C PHE A 40 9.30 -12.24 4.38
N SER A 41 8.38 -11.79 5.23
CA SER A 41 7.19 -12.56 5.63
C SER A 41 6.14 -12.71 4.53
N LEU A 42 6.02 -11.71 3.65
CA LEU A 42 5.05 -11.75 2.56
C LEU A 42 5.52 -12.62 1.39
N GLU A 43 6.82 -12.92 1.29
CA GLU A 43 7.44 -13.65 0.16
C GLU A 43 7.08 -13.05 -1.21
N THR A 44 6.66 -11.79 -1.24
CA THR A 44 6.24 -11.06 -2.42
C THR A 44 6.55 -9.59 -2.25
N TYR A 45 6.86 -8.94 -3.36
CA TYR A 45 6.98 -7.48 -3.46
C TYR A 45 5.82 -6.86 -4.25
N ASP A 46 4.76 -7.65 -4.52
CA ASP A 46 3.56 -7.22 -5.23
C ASP A 46 2.40 -6.89 -4.28
N ILE A 47 1.78 -5.73 -4.47
CA ILE A 47 0.79 -5.11 -3.56
C ILE A 47 -0.66 -5.50 -3.92
N THR A 48 -0.93 -6.10 -5.09
CA THR A 48 -2.27 -5.96 -5.72
C THR A 48 -2.98 -7.23 -6.20
N THR A 49 -2.35 -8.41 -6.20
CA THR A 49 -2.88 -9.56 -6.95
C THR A 49 -4.14 -10.25 -6.40
N VAL A 50 -4.56 -10.01 -5.15
CA VAL A 50 -5.62 -10.82 -4.51
C VAL A 50 -7.07 -10.40 -4.85
N CYS A 51 -7.34 -9.18 -5.32
CA CYS A 51 -8.71 -8.62 -5.21
C CYS A 51 -9.63 -8.62 -6.46
N ALA A 52 -9.20 -9.04 -7.66
CA ALA A 52 -9.87 -8.59 -8.90
C ALA A 52 -10.87 -9.55 -9.63
N SER A 53 -11.18 -10.76 -9.14
CA SER A 53 -11.72 -11.82 -10.02
C SER A 53 -13.25 -12.07 -10.06
N VAL A 54 -14.13 -11.06 -10.22
CA VAL A 54 -15.55 -11.29 -10.59
C VAL A 54 -16.15 -10.17 -11.46
N GLU A 55 -16.75 -10.53 -12.60
CA GLU A 55 -17.32 -9.64 -13.65
C GLU A 55 -18.46 -8.71 -13.22
N MET A 56 -19.20 -9.05 -12.15
CA MET A 56 -20.25 -8.19 -11.59
C MET A 56 -19.73 -6.99 -10.78
N ARG A 57 -18.41 -6.83 -10.65
CA ARG A 57 -17.76 -5.83 -9.76
C ARG A 57 -17.42 -4.49 -10.43
N ILE A 58 -17.75 -4.30 -11.70
CA ILE A 58 -17.38 -3.08 -12.43
C ILE A 58 -18.26 -1.90 -11.97
N PRO A 59 -17.67 -0.80 -11.45
CA PRO A 59 -18.43 0.34 -10.97
C PRO A 59 -19.15 1.06 -12.12
N LYS A 60 -20.48 1.06 -12.09
CA LYS A 60 -21.32 1.73 -13.11
C LYS A 60 -21.65 3.20 -12.77
N THR A 61 -21.53 3.56 -11.50
CA THR A 61 -22.00 4.84 -10.94
C THR A 61 -20.86 5.74 -10.46
N GLY A 62 -19.62 5.46 -10.91
CA GLY A 62 -18.44 6.28 -10.59
C GLY A 62 -17.84 6.02 -9.20
N ILE A 63 -18.49 5.21 -8.35
CA ILE A 63 -17.95 4.79 -7.06
C ILE A 63 -17.63 3.30 -7.05
N GLU A 64 -16.43 2.95 -6.61
CA GLU A 64 -15.99 1.57 -6.49
C GLU A 64 -16.81 0.80 -5.45
N LYS A 65 -16.99 -0.50 -5.68
CA LYS A 65 -17.74 -1.40 -4.79
C LYS A 65 -19.20 -0.98 -4.57
N HIS A 66 -19.83 -0.25 -5.50
CA HIS A 66 -21.21 0.24 -5.37
C HIS A 66 -22.21 -0.83 -4.92
N LEU A 67 -22.24 -2.00 -5.56
CA LEU A 67 -23.17 -3.09 -5.18
C LEU A 67 -22.99 -3.53 -3.72
N LEU A 68 -21.76 -3.59 -3.24
CA LEU A 68 -21.48 -3.92 -1.83
C LEU A 68 -22.02 -2.84 -0.90
N ARG A 69 -21.87 -1.56 -1.28
CA ARG A 69 -22.37 -0.42 -0.49
C ARG A 69 -23.89 -0.41 -0.41
N GLU A 70 -24.55 -0.62 -1.55
CA GLU A 70 -26.01 -0.71 -1.68
C GLU A 70 -26.61 -1.84 -0.82
N MET A 71 -25.98 -3.03 -0.82
CA MET A 71 -26.43 -4.16 0.00
C MET A 71 -26.51 -3.86 1.51
N PHE A 72 -25.72 -2.91 2.01
CA PHE A 72 -25.69 -2.54 3.41
C PHE A 72 -26.35 -1.18 3.70
N GLU A 73 -26.90 -0.48 2.71
CA GLU A 73 -27.45 0.87 2.88
C GLU A 73 -28.60 0.91 3.90
N ASP A 74 -29.50 -0.06 3.85
CA ASP A 74 -30.67 -0.14 4.73
C ASP A 74 -30.38 -0.82 6.08
N SER A 75 -29.16 -1.34 6.26
CA SER A 75 -28.80 -2.10 7.46
C SER A 75 -28.47 -1.24 8.68
N ASN A 76 -28.21 0.07 8.47
CA ASN A 76 -27.65 0.98 9.48
C ASN A 76 -26.38 0.44 10.18
N LEU A 77 -25.62 -0.44 9.50
CA LEU A 77 -24.47 -1.13 10.07
C LEU A 77 -23.27 -0.20 10.30
N ILE A 78 -23.08 0.79 9.43
CA ILE A 78 -22.05 1.82 9.53
C ILE A 78 -22.62 3.19 9.11
N PRO A 79 -22.03 4.33 9.53
CA PRO A 79 -22.49 5.65 9.13
C PRO A 79 -22.49 5.83 7.61
N LYS A 80 -23.53 6.47 7.06
CA LYS A 80 -23.71 6.62 5.60
C LYS A 80 -22.55 7.35 4.93
N GLU A 81 -21.93 8.30 5.61
CA GLU A 81 -20.76 9.02 5.13
C GLU A 81 -19.51 8.13 5.00
N ILE A 82 -19.42 7.04 5.77
CA ILE A 82 -18.36 6.03 5.64
C ILE A 82 -18.74 5.02 4.56
N LEU A 83 -20.01 4.60 4.54
CA LEU A 83 -20.55 3.65 3.55
C LEU A 83 -20.39 4.15 2.11
N TRP A 84 -20.38 5.46 1.87
CA TRP A 84 -20.23 6.07 0.54
C TRP A 84 -18.92 6.84 0.36
N ARG A 85 -17.95 6.69 1.27
CA ARG A 85 -16.61 7.29 1.14
C ARG A 85 -15.84 6.64 -0.02
N PRO A 86 -15.27 7.42 -0.97
CA PRO A 86 -14.38 6.90 -2.01
C PRO A 86 -13.13 6.23 -1.42
N LYS A 87 -12.55 5.30 -2.17
CA LYS A 87 -11.27 4.68 -1.83
C LYS A 87 -10.15 5.71 -1.87
N GLU A 88 -9.42 5.82 -0.76
CA GLU A 88 -8.11 6.47 -0.69
C GLU A 88 -6.99 5.44 -0.94
N ALA A 89 -5.86 5.89 -1.46
CA ALA A 89 -4.66 5.06 -1.58
C ALA A 89 -4.09 4.74 -0.19
N PHE A 90 -3.53 3.53 0.00
CA PHE A 90 -3.07 3.08 1.31
C PHE A 90 -2.01 4.00 1.93
N SER A 91 -1.10 4.55 1.13
CA SER A 91 -0.09 5.51 1.60
C SER A 91 -0.70 6.81 2.14
N ASP A 92 -1.77 7.28 1.51
CA ASP A 92 -2.38 8.58 1.79
C ASP A 92 -3.38 8.50 2.95
N GLY A 93 -3.98 7.33 3.17
CA GLY A 93 -4.86 7.08 4.31
C GLY A 93 -4.14 6.96 5.66
N ILE A 94 -2.86 6.55 5.66
CA ILE A 94 -2.05 6.33 6.87
C ILE A 94 -1.37 7.61 7.37
N THR A 95 -1.10 8.57 6.48
CA THR A 95 -0.28 9.76 6.79
C THR A 95 -1.05 11.07 6.69
N SER A 96 -0.48 12.15 7.25
CA SER A 96 -1.10 13.48 7.17
C SER A 96 -1.04 14.00 5.73
N VAL A 97 -2.08 14.71 5.29
CA VAL A 97 -2.19 15.36 3.96
C VAL A 97 -0.94 16.18 3.59
N LYS A 98 -0.15 16.63 4.57
CA LYS A 98 1.07 17.42 4.37
C LYS A 98 2.35 16.59 4.11
N ASN A 99 2.45 15.36 4.62
CA ASN A 99 3.64 14.50 4.53
C ASN A 99 3.22 13.05 4.23
N SER A 100 3.04 12.72 2.96
CA SER A 100 2.62 11.38 2.57
C SER A 100 3.74 10.36 2.77
N TRP A 101 3.40 9.14 3.20
CA TRP A 101 4.32 8.01 3.32
C TRP A 101 5.11 7.77 2.02
N PHE A 102 4.42 7.90 0.88
CA PHE A 102 5.02 7.79 -0.44
C PHE A 102 6.18 8.78 -0.64
N LYS A 103 6.02 10.06 -0.26
CA LYS A 103 7.10 11.05 -0.37
C LYS A 103 8.28 10.73 0.54
N ILE A 104 8.00 10.28 1.76
CA ILE A 104 9.05 9.92 2.73
C ILE A 104 9.90 8.76 2.18
N LEU A 105 9.26 7.74 1.60
CA LEU A 105 9.97 6.62 0.97
C LEU A 105 10.80 7.07 -0.24
N GLN A 106 10.23 7.90 -1.12
CA GLN A 106 10.93 8.43 -2.28
C GLN A 106 12.18 9.23 -1.86
N GLU A 107 12.05 10.13 -0.88
CA GLU A 107 13.19 10.89 -0.33
C GLU A 107 14.25 9.98 0.30
N TYR A 108 13.83 8.95 1.05
CA TYR A 108 14.75 7.99 1.66
C TYR A 108 15.54 7.21 0.61
N VAL A 109 14.87 6.73 -0.44
CA VAL A 109 15.50 5.93 -1.50
C VAL A 109 16.39 6.78 -2.41
N GLU A 110 16.07 8.06 -2.62
CA GLU A 110 16.89 8.99 -3.39
C GLU A 110 18.32 9.08 -2.83
N HIS A 111 18.48 8.92 -1.52
CA HIS A 111 19.80 8.90 -0.86
C HIS A 111 20.53 7.56 -0.94
N GLN A 112 19.86 6.47 -1.32
CA GLN A 112 20.42 5.12 -1.35
C GLN A 112 20.75 4.62 -2.76
N VAL A 113 20.02 5.11 -3.77
CA VAL A 113 20.19 4.69 -5.16
C VAL A 113 20.54 5.91 -6.01
N ASP A 114 21.78 5.96 -6.48
CA ASP A 114 22.23 7.00 -7.39
C ASP A 114 21.89 6.68 -8.86
N ASP A 115 22.08 7.67 -9.73
CA ASP A 115 21.76 7.54 -11.16
C ASP A 115 22.69 6.55 -11.88
N ALA A 116 23.91 6.34 -11.37
CA ALA A 116 24.85 5.37 -11.93
C ALA A 116 24.40 3.93 -11.64
N MET A 117 23.87 3.67 -10.43
CA MET A 117 23.25 2.42 -10.05
C MET A 117 22.04 2.11 -10.94
N MET A 118 21.19 3.11 -11.21
CA MET A 118 20.07 2.97 -12.13
C MET A 118 20.52 2.70 -13.57
N ALA A 119 21.57 3.37 -14.05
CA ALA A 119 22.12 3.11 -15.39
C ALA A 119 22.65 1.66 -15.54
N ALA A 120 23.18 1.09 -14.46
CA ALA A 120 23.64 -0.29 -14.41
C ALA A 120 22.53 -1.30 -14.03
N ALA A 121 21.28 -0.87 -13.84
CA ALA A 121 20.20 -1.73 -13.34
C ALA A 121 19.93 -2.94 -14.23
N ALA A 122 19.92 -2.78 -15.55
CA ALA A 122 19.68 -3.88 -16.49
C ALA A 122 20.80 -4.93 -16.47
N GLN A 123 22.03 -4.51 -16.16
CA GLN A 123 23.16 -5.43 -16.02
C GLN A 123 23.10 -6.20 -14.70
N LYS A 124 22.73 -5.51 -13.61
CA LYS A 124 22.67 -6.09 -12.27
C LYS A 124 21.43 -6.96 -12.04
N PHE A 125 20.28 -6.52 -12.55
CA PHE A 125 18.98 -7.16 -12.40
C PHE A 125 18.37 -7.40 -13.79
N PRO A 126 18.85 -8.41 -14.53
CA PRO A 126 18.39 -8.66 -15.90
C PRO A 126 16.95 -9.18 -15.97
N PHE A 127 16.46 -9.79 -14.88
CA PHE A 127 15.08 -10.25 -14.74
C PHE A 127 14.28 -9.23 -13.92
N ASN A 128 13.13 -8.79 -14.44
CA ASN A 128 12.32 -7.70 -13.87
C ASN A 128 13.15 -6.46 -13.51
N THR A 129 13.90 -5.91 -14.47
CA THR A 129 14.76 -4.75 -14.22
C THR A 129 13.97 -3.58 -13.61
N PRO A 130 14.42 -3.04 -12.45
CA PRO A 130 13.73 -1.95 -11.79
C PRO A 130 13.77 -0.68 -12.63
N LYS A 131 12.62 -0.01 -12.77
CA LYS A 131 12.45 1.22 -13.55
C LYS A 131 12.52 2.49 -12.72
N THR A 132 12.45 2.36 -11.40
CA THR A 132 12.50 3.46 -10.43
C THR A 132 13.55 3.16 -9.38
N LYS A 133 14.08 4.21 -8.74
CA LYS A 133 15.02 4.07 -7.62
C LYS A 133 14.41 3.30 -6.45
N GLU A 134 13.13 3.55 -6.15
CA GLU A 134 12.34 2.78 -5.19
C GLU A 134 12.35 1.28 -5.51
N GLY A 135 12.00 0.90 -6.74
CA GLY A 135 12.04 -0.49 -7.17
C GLY A 135 13.45 -1.09 -7.11
N TYR A 136 14.49 -0.30 -7.41
CA TYR A 136 15.87 -0.75 -7.31
C TYR A 136 16.26 -1.07 -5.86
N SER A 137 15.89 -0.21 -4.92
CA SER A 137 16.12 -0.44 -3.49
C SER A 137 15.44 -1.73 -3.01
N TYR A 138 14.18 -1.95 -3.39
CA TYR A 138 13.47 -3.19 -3.07
C TYR A 138 14.12 -4.43 -3.69
N HIS A 139 14.59 -4.34 -4.94
CA HIS A 139 15.35 -5.42 -5.57
C HIS A 139 16.66 -5.74 -4.83
N GLN A 140 17.37 -4.72 -4.32
CA GLN A 140 18.59 -4.95 -3.53
C GLN A 140 18.31 -5.69 -2.24
N ILE A 141 17.26 -5.29 -1.52
CA ILE A 141 16.84 -5.95 -0.28
C ILE A 141 16.40 -7.38 -0.58
N PHE A 142 15.59 -7.59 -1.62
CA PHE A 142 15.13 -8.91 -2.03
C PHE A 142 16.30 -9.85 -2.39
N GLU A 143 17.24 -9.44 -3.23
CA GLU A 143 18.41 -10.26 -3.61
C GLU A 143 19.37 -10.51 -2.43
N HIS A 144 19.37 -9.64 -1.41
CA HIS A 144 20.13 -9.88 -0.18
C HIS A 144 19.59 -11.09 0.59
N TYR A 145 18.27 -11.20 0.74
CA TYR A 145 17.61 -12.29 1.46
C TYR A 145 17.38 -13.54 0.59
N TYR A 146 17.11 -13.36 -0.70
CA TYR A 146 16.70 -14.40 -1.64
C TYR A 146 17.55 -14.37 -2.92
N PRO A 147 18.84 -14.71 -2.84
CA PRO A 147 19.73 -14.63 -3.98
C PRO A 147 19.27 -15.58 -5.10
N VAL A 148 19.25 -15.08 -6.34
CA VAL A 148 18.89 -15.84 -7.56
C VAL A 148 17.43 -16.32 -7.57
N ARG A 149 16.53 -15.65 -6.83
CA ARG A 149 15.10 -16.00 -6.75
C ARG A 149 14.18 -14.98 -7.40
N ALA A 150 14.70 -14.02 -8.17
CA ALA A 150 13.89 -13.02 -8.86
C ALA A 150 12.78 -13.63 -9.74
N GLU A 151 12.98 -14.85 -10.26
CA GLU A 151 12.03 -15.60 -11.07
C GLU A 151 10.71 -15.98 -10.36
N TRP A 152 10.67 -15.93 -9.02
CA TRP A 152 9.44 -16.18 -8.25
C TRP A 152 8.34 -15.18 -8.58
N LEU A 153 8.70 -13.95 -8.93
CA LEU A 153 7.75 -13.00 -9.47
C LEU A 153 7.86 -12.93 -10.99
N THR A 154 6.94 -13.59 -11.69
CA THR A 154 6.94 -13.62 -13.15
C THR A 154 6.69 -12.25 -13.79
N HIS A 155 5.97 -11.35 -13.11
CA HIS A 155 5.64 -10.02 -13.61
C HIS A 155 5.69 -8.98 -12.49
N CYS A 156 6.47 -7.91 -12.69
CA CYS A 156 6.43 -6.73 -11.84
C CYS A 156 5.28 -5.81 -12.28
N TRP A 157 4.22 -5.73 -11.49
CA TRP A 157 3.09 -4.84 -11.75
C TRP A 157 3.38 -3.47 -11.12
N ILE A 158 3.87 -2.54 -11.93
CA ILE A 158 3.98 -1.12 -11.57
C ILE A 158 2.99 -0.37 -12.48
N PRO A 159 2.10 0.48 -11.94
CA PRO A 159 1.27 1.38 -12.75
C PRO A 159 2.12 2.34 -13.61
#